data_AF-A0A3E2DJ83-F1
#
_entry.id   AF-A0A3E2DJ83-F1
#
_cell.length_a   1.000
_cell.length_b   1.000
_cell.length_c   1.000
_cell.angle_alpha   90.00
_cell.angle_beta   90.00
_cell.angle_gamma   90.00
#
_symmetry.space_group_name_H-M   'P 1'
#
loop_
_entity.id
_entity.type
_entity.pdbx_description
1 polymer ?
#
loop_
_entity_poly.entity_id
_entity_poly.type
_entity_poly.pdbx_seq_one_letter_code
_entity_poly.pdbx_strand_id
1 'polypeptide(L)'
;MTWRVLHTLEVMGSISTGTLSRVEGTRPTTTTDIVERLERDGLVTRRRDPDDARSRLIEITDEGRDYCRRCELSVGESVVPALKELTDEERSVLIQALPALRRAVQVLSDDDERTTKK
;
A
#
# COMPACT_ATOMS: atom_id res chain seq x y z
N MET A 1 -9.95 -1.35 -5.86
CA MET A 1 -9.90 -1.28 -4.38
C MET A 1 -8.52 -0.78 -3.99
N THR A 2 -8.42 0.34 -3.28
CA THR A 2 -7.16 1.07 -3.06
C THR A 2 -6.46 0.59 -1.80
N TRP A 3 -6.14 -0.71 -1.71
CA TRP A 3 -5.34 -1.25 -0.58
C TRP A 3 -3.99 -0.54 -0.49
N ARG A 4 -3.38 -0.16 -1.62
CA ARG A 4 -2.08 0.54 -1.63
C ARG A 4 -2.01 1.73 -0.65
N VAL A 5 -3.07 2.53 -0.56
CA VAL A 5 -3.15 3.66 0.40
C VAL A 5 -3.08 3.20 1.85
N LEU A 6 -3.78 2.12 2.21
CA LEU A 6 -3.72 1.54 3.55
C LEU A 6 -2.33 0.98 3.84
N HIS A 7 -1.73 0.27 2.88
CA HIS A 7 -0.36 -0.24 3.02
C HIS A 7 0.65 0.90 3.21
N THR A 8 0.52 2.00 2.46
CA THR A 8 1.35 3.20 2.63
C THR A 8 1.22 3.78 4.03
N LEU A 9 0.01 3.89 4.58
CA LEU A 9 -0.23 4.36 5.95
C LEU A 9 0.31 3.38 7.01
N GLU A 10 0.29 2.07 6.72
CA GLU A 10 0.88 1.05 7.59
C GLU A 10 2.41 1.15 7.64
N VAL A 11 3.06 1.42 6.51
CA VAL A 11 4.53 1.56 6.41
C VAL A 11 5.01 2.90 6.95
N MET A 12 4.32 4.00 6.61
CA MET A 12 4.77 5.37 6.93
C MET A 12 4.20 5.90 8.25
N GLY A 13 3.23 5.22 8.85
CA GLY A 13 2.49 5.72 10.00
C GLY A 13 1.56 6.88 9.65
N SER A 14 1.23 7.70 10.65
CA SER A 14 0.30 8.81 10.47
C SER A 14 0.91 9.94 9.65
N ILE A 15 0.30 10.29 8.51
CA ILE A 15 0.80 11.33 7.60
C ILE A 15 -0.32 12.27 7.15
N SER A 16 0.04 13.48 6.72
CA SER A 16 -0.95 14.44 6.19
C SER A 16 -1.55 13.98 4.86
N THR A 17 -2.76 14.44 4.52
CA THR A 17 -3.37 14.19 3.20
C THR A 17 -2.46 14.64 2.06
N GLY A 18 -1.77 15.77 2.20
CA GLY A 18 -0.85 16.28 1.16
C GLY A 18 0.38 15.40 0.98
N THR A 19 0.93 14.87 2.07
CA THR A 19 2.01 13.87 2.01
C THR A 19 1.51 12.59 1.34
N LEU A 20 0.33 12.10 1.73
CA LEU A 20 -0.26 10.90 1.13
C LEU A 20 -0.51 11.06 -0.38
N SER A 21 -1.02 12.22 -0.82
CA SER A 21 -1.20 12.51 -2.25
C SER A 21 0.11 12.42 -3.03
N ARG A 22 1.19 12.97 -2.47
CA ARG A 22 2.52 12.93 -3.08
C ARG A 22 3.07 11.52 -3.18
N VAL A 23 2.95 10.73 -2.11
CA VAL A 23 3.46 9.35 -2.07
C VAL A 23 2.65 8.46 -3.03
N GLU A 24 1.34 8.64 -3.08
CA GLU A 24 0.48 7.84 -3.95
C GLU A 24 0.50 8.29 -5.42
N GLY A 25 1.16 9.40 -5.74
CA GLY A 25 1.14 9.99 -7.09
C GLY A 25 -0.27 10.42 -7.53
N THR A 26 -1.15 10.75 -6.58
CA THR A 26 -2.56 11.10 -6.86
C THR A 26 -2.82 12.59 -6.65
N ARG A 27 -3.86 13.10 -7.33
CA ARG A 27 -4.31 14.49 -7.10
C ARG A 27 -4.91 14.62 -5.69
N PRO A 28 -4.76 15.76 -5.00
CA PRO A 28 -5.31 15.95 -3.66
C PRO A 28 -6.81 15.67 -3.51
N THR A 29 -7.60 16.00 -4.52
CA THR A 29 -9.04 15.71 -4.55
C THR A 29 -9.30 14.20 -4.56
N THR A 30 -8.59 13.46 -5.41
CA THR A 30 -8.68 12.00 -5.48
C THR A 30 -8.23 11.33 -4.18
N THR A 31 -7.14 11.80 -3.58
CA THR A 31 -6.69 11.30 -2.26
C THR A 31 -7.75 11.56 -1.20
N THR A 32 -8.38 12.73 -1.22
CA THR A 32 -9.45 13.08 -0.27
C THR A 32 -10.63 12.13 -0.42
N ASP A 33 -11.10 11.87 -1.64
CA ASP A 33 -12.21 10.94 -1.93
C ASP A 33 -11.88 9.51 -1.47
N ILE A 34 -10.64 9.05 -1.72
CA ILE A 34 -10.20 7.72 -1.28
C ILE A 34 -10.21 7.64 0.24
N VAL A 35 -9.64 8.63 0.92
CA VAL A 35 -9.52 8.63 2.38
C VAL A 35 -10.90 8.78 3.02
N GLU A 36 -11.82 9.56 2.44
CA GLU A 36 -13.21 9.64 2.93
C GLU A 36 -13.93 8.30 2.85
N ARG A 37 -13.70 7.53 1.78
CA ARG A 37 -14.27 6.19 1.68
C ARG A 37 -13.64 5.25 2.71
N LEU A 38 -12.32 5.26 2.85
CA LEU A 38 -11.63 4.43 3.85
C LEU A 38 -12.04 4.78 5.28
N GLU A 39 -12.30 6.05 5.56
CA GLU A 39 -12.78 6.55 6.85
C GLU A 39 -14.22 6.08 7.11
N ARG A 40 -15.09 6.15 6.10
CA ARG A 40 -16.46 5.61 6.16
C ARG A 40 -16.48 4.10 6.41
N ASP A 41 -15.52 3.39 5.83
CA ASP A 41 -15.36 1.94 5.97
C ASP A 41 -14.65 1.56 7.30
N GLY A 42 -14.30 2.52 8.16
CA GLY A 42 -13.66 2.28 9.46
C GLY A 42 -12.16 1.92 9.39
N LEU A 43 -11.56 1.98 8.20
CA LEU A 43 -10.19 1.51 7.95
C LEU A 43 -9.12 2.57 8.26
N VAL A 44 -9.49 3.84 8.31
CA VAL A 44 -8.62 4.95 8.70
C VAL A 44 -9.36 5.94 9.59
N THR A 45 -8.61 6.76 10.30
CA THR A 45 -9.09 7.87 11.11
C THR A 45 -8.35 9.16 10.75
N ARG A 46 -9.02 10.30 10.85
CA ARG A 46 -8.43 11.63 10.66
C ARG A 46 -8.40 12.38 11.99
N ARG A 47 -7.23 12.88 12.36
CA ARG A 47 -7.06 13.77 13.52
C ARG A 47 -6.45 15.11 13.11
N ARG A 48 -6.74 16.14 13.92
CA ARG A 48 -6.04 17.43 13.77
C ARG A 48 -4.55 17.20 13.98
N ASP A 49 -3.77 17.79 13.09
CA ASP A 49 -2.33 17.84 13.26
C ASP A 49 -2.01 18.82 14.40
N PRO A 50 -1.31 18.38 15.47
CA PRO A 50 -0.97 19.26 16.59
C PRO A 50 0.00 20.38 16.18
N ASP A 51 0.77 20.19 15.10
CA ASP A 51 1.78 21.15 14.65
C ASP A 51 1.25 22.10 13.57
N ASP A 52 0.16 21.74 12.87
CA ASP A 52 -0.55 22.60 11.92
C ASP A 52 -2.07 22.42 11.98
N ALA A 53 -2.78 23.36 12.61
CA ALA A 53 -4.23 23.30 12.77
C ALA A 53 -5.02 23.27 11.43
N ARG A 54 -4.40 23.65 10.31
CA ARG A 54 -5.00 23.58 8.96
C ARG A 54 -4.85 22.21 8.31
N SER A 55 -4.01 21.36 8.89
CA SER A 55 -3.68 20.02 8.45
C SER A 55 -4.51 18.96 9.19
N ARG A 56 -4.64 17.80 8.57
CA ARG A 56 -5.22 16.59 9.16
C ARG A 56 -4.25 15.45 8.90
N LEU A 57 -3.90 14.74 9.98
CA LEU A 57 -3.16 13.49 9.89
C LEU A 57 -4.15 12.36 9.66
N ILE A 58 -3.81 11.48 8.73
CA ILE A 58 -4.53 10.25 8.42
C ILE A 58 -3.75 9.12 9.07
N GLU A 59 -4.45 8.25 9.79
CA GLU A 59 -3.87 7.14 10.53
C GLU A 59 -4.70 5.88 10.28
N ILE A 60 -4.02 4.75 10.05
CA ILE A 60 -4.67 3.47 9.83
C ILE A 60 -5.17 2.89 11.16
N THR A 61 -6.41 2.41 11.17
CA THR A 61 -7.02 1.74 12.34
C THR A 61 -6.54 0.29 12.45
N ASP A 62 -6.85 -0.38 13.57
CA ASP A 62 -6.62 -1.83 13.68
C ASP A 62 -7.43 -2.61 12.62
N GLU A 63 -8.67 -2.19 12.36
CA GLU A 63 -9.50 -2.80 11.31
C GLU A 63 -8.89 -2.58 9.91
N GLY A 64 -8.29 -1.42 9.66
CA GLY A 64 -7.52 -1.14 8.45
C GLY A 64 -6.33 -2.08 8.27
N ARG A 65 -5.57 -2.34 9.35
CA ARG A 65 -4.43 -3.28 9.35
C ARG A 65 -4.90 -4.71 9.07
N ASP A 66 -5.98 -5.15 9.71
CA ASP A 66 -6.58 -6.46 9.44
C ASP A 66 -7.08 -6.58 8.00
N TYR A 67 -7.63 -5.49 7.45
CA TYR A 67 -8.03 -5.43 6.05
C TYR A 67 -6.82 -5.59 5.10
N CYS A 68 -5.71 -4.87 5.34
CA CYS A 68 -4.46 -5.07 4.58
C CYS A 68 -4.04 -6.54 4.58
N ARG A 69 -3.96 -7.15 5.77
CA ARG A 69 -3.55 -8.55 5.92
C ARG A 69 -4.47 -9.51 5.17
N ARG A 70 -5.78 -9.29 5.20
CA ARG A 70 -6.73 -10.10 4.40
C ARG A 70 -6.50 -9.94 2.91
N CYS A 71 -6.21 -8.74 2.43
CA CYS A 71 -5.92 -8.54 1.02
C CYS A 71 -4.59 -9.20 0.61
N GLU A 72 -3.56 -9.16 1.45
CA GLU A 72 -2.30 -9.89 1.24
C GLU A 72 -2.53 -11.39 1.13
N LEU A 73 -3.31 -11.94 2.06
CA LEU A 73 -3.66 -13.35 2.06
C LEU A 73 -4.47 -13.73 0.82
N SER A 74 -5.42 -12.91 0.38
CA SER A 74 -6.21 -13.16 -0.83
C SER A 74 -5.36 -13.22 -2.09
N VAL A 75 -4.33 -12.36 -2.21
CA VAL A 75 -3.34 -12.46 -3.29
C VAL A 75 -2.57 -13.77 -3.18
N GLY A 76 -2.12 -14.13 -1.96
CA GLY A 76 -1.48 -15.42 -1.70
C GLY A 76 -2.36 -16.61 -2.11
N GLU A 77 -3.64 -16.62 -1.73
CA GLU A 77 -4.61 -17.67 -2.06
C GLU A 77 -4.82 -17.83 -3.57
N SER A 78 -4.73 -16.75 -4.34
CA SER A 78 -4.82 -16.83 -5.81
C SER A 78 -3.58 -17.45 -6.47
N VAL A 79 -2.40 -17.32 -5.83
CA VAL A 79 -1.12 -17.78 -6.37
C VAL A 79 -0.77 -19.19 -5.88
N VAL A 80 -1.22 -19.57 -4.68
CA VAL A 80 -0.93 -20.86 -4.05
C VAL A 80 -1.33 -22.06 -4.92
N PRO A 81 -2.50 -22.11 -5.58
CA PRO A 81 -2.85 -23.21 -6.49
C PRO A 81 -1.84 -23.34 -7.64
N ALA A 82 -1.47 -22.24 -8.29
CA ALA A 82 -0.49 -22.26 -9.37
C ALA A 82 0.89 -22.73 -8.89
N LEU A 83 1.29 -22.34 -7.67
CA LEU A 83 2.53 -22.82 -7.07
C LEU A 83 2.50 -24.31 -6.72
N LYS A 84 1.34 -24.92 -6.48
CA LYS A 84 1.21 -26.36 -6.18
C LYS A 84 1.44 -27.24 -7.41
N GLU A 85 1.24 -26.71 -8.61
CA GLU A 85 1.48 -27.42 -9.87
C GLU A 85 2.98 -27.52 -10.23
N LEU A 86 3.85 -26.76 -9.56
CA LEU A 86 5.29 -26.76 -9.80
C LEU A 86 5.96 -27.99 -9.16
N THR A 87 6.94 -28.56 -9.85
CA THR A 87 7.83 -29.57 -9.26
C THR A 87 8.72 -28.96 -8.17
N ASP A 88 9.37 -29.80 -7.38
CA ASP A 88 10.30 -29.35 -6.35
C ASP A 88 11.50 -28.59 -6.95
N GLU A 89 11.98 -29.01 -8.12
CA GLU A 89 13.04 -28.33 -8.86
C GLU A 89 12.58 -26.94 -9.35
N GLU A 90 11.39 -26.84 -9.96
CA GLU A 90 10.83 -25.58 -10.43
C GLU A 90 10.58 -24.61 -9.26
N ARG A 91 10.05 -25.12 -8.15
CA ARG A 91 9.86 -24.36 -6.91
C ARG A 91 11.19 -23.85 -6.37
N SER A 92 12.22 -24.69 -6.36
CA SER A 92 13.57 -24.32 -5.90
C SER A 92 14.16 -23.19 -6.75
N VAL A 93 14.06 -23.30 -8.08
CA VAL A 93 14.51 -22.25 -9.02
C VAL A 93 13.73 -20.96 -8.79
N LEU A 94 12.41 -21.04 -8.64
CA LEU A 94 11.58 -19.87 -8.38
C LEU A 94 11.97 -19.18 -7.07
N ILE A 95 12.14 -19.94 -5.98
CA ILE A 95 12.58 -19.41 -4.67
C ILE A 95 13.93 -18.71 -4.80
N GLN A 96 14.89 -19.30 -5.52
CA GLN A 96 16.19 -18.69 -5.75
C GLN A 96 16.11 -17.40 -6.58
N ALA A 97 15.12 -17.28 -7.46
CA ALA A 97 14.88 -16.08 -8.28
C ALA A 97 14.15 -14.95 -7.54
N LEU A 98 13.39 -15.25 -6.47
CA LEU A 98 12.59 -14.25 -5.73
C LEU A 98 13.38 -13.01 -5.27
N PRO A 99 14.62 -13.12 -4.74
CA PRO A 99 15.39 -11.93 -4.36
C PRO A 99 15.74 -11.02 -5.54
N ALA A 100 15.98 -11.58 -6.73
CA ALA A 100 16.23 -10.79 -7.93
C ALA A 100 14.94 -10.11 -8.43
N LEU A 101 13.83 -10.84 -8.44
CA LEU A 101 12.52 -10.29 -8.78
C LEU A 101 12.12 -9.14 -7.82
N ARG A 102 12.32 -9.32 -6.51
CA ARG A 102 12.08 -8.27 -5.51
C ARG A 102 12.87 -7.00 -5.81
N ARG A 103 14.17 -7.13 -6.15
CA ARG A 103 15.00 -5.97 -6.53
C ARG A 103 14.47 -5.29 -7.80
N ALA A 104 14.05 -6.06 -8.80
CA ALA A 104 13.49 -5.50 -10.03
C ALA A 104 12.18 -4.73 -9.78
N VAL A 105 11.29 -5.26 -8.94
CA VAL A 105 10.03 -4.60 -8.55
C VAL A 105 10.29 -3.33 -7.73
N GLN A 106 11.30 -3.33 -6.86
CA GLN A 106 11.71 -2.14 -6.11
C GLN A 106 12.10 -1.00 -7.06
N VAL A 107 12.91 -1.29 -8.08
CA VAL A 107 13.33 -0.29 -9.09
C VAL A 107 12.13 0.27 -9.86
N LEU A 108 11.18 -0.57 -10.24
CA LEU A 108 9.96 -0.11 -10.92
C LEU A 108 9.10 0.81 -10.03
N SER A 109 9.04 0.52 -8.74
CA SER A 109 8.31 1.34 -7.77
C SER A 109 8.99 2.69 -7.55
N ASP A 110 10.33 2.72 -7.54
CA ASP A 110 11.13 3.93 -7.38
C ASP A 110 11.10 4.83 -8.66
N ASP A 111 10.94 4.25 -9.85
CA ASP A 111 10.90 5.00 -11.12
C ASP A 111 9.57 5.72 -11.36
N ASP A 112 8.45 5.19 -10.85
CA ASP A 112 7.15 5.89 -10.81
C ASP A 112 7.23 7.19 -9.98
N GLU A 113 8.09 7.22 -8.94
CA GLU A 113 8.34 8.41 -8.14
C GLU A 113 9.24 9.46 -8.85
N ARG A 114 10.05 9.03 -9.83
CA ARG A 114 10.97 9.91 -10.58
C ARG A 114 10.29 10.55 -11.80
N THR A 115 9.35 9.85 -12.43
CA THR A 115 8.62 10.35 -13.62
C THR A 115 7.54 11.37 -13.27
N THR A 116 6.98 11.32 -12.06
CA THR A 116 5.98 12.27 -11.56
C THR A 116 6.57 13.62 -11.09
N LYS A 117 7.90 13.76 -11.07
CA LYS A 117 8.63 14.96 -10.62
C LYS A 117 9.11 15.90 -11.75
N LYS A 118 8.74 15.67 -13.00
CA LYS A 118 9.20 16.44 -14.16
C LYS A 118 8.11 17.33 -14.77
#